data_AF-A0A956DI12-F1
#
_entry.id   AF-A0A956DI12-F1
#
_cell.length_a   1.000
_cell.length_b   1.000
_cell.length_c   1.000
_cell.angle_alpha   90.00
_cell.angle_beta   90.00
_cell.angle_gamma   90.00
#
_symmetry.space_group_name_H-M   'P 1'
#
loop_
_entity.id
_entity.type
_entity.pdbx_description
1 polymer ?
#
loop_
_entity_poly.entity_id
_entity_poly.type
_entity_poly.pdbx_seq_one_letter_code
_entity_poly.pdbx_strand_id
1 'polypeptide(L)'
;MTQRNAALVLALLLPLTVAAQGDGCSGTQPIGSNEPDPVNPTGDCQPTGNGWLQCYMFTYDAGGQWLPDCDPPLDHAYWRVHDTGAGAYVRPPLEATGITFGICDGNDADLVSLFDSNHLCQPTLSETEADAVEHLAVADALAITRALHERLRFEGVQDESSLEWFVEPRPQVEDLKEVCNPGSSSSFAQACENFVNRGCAGAGPDYLSLDEAGAADLAEALNQYYGIE
;
A
#
# COMPACT_ATOMS: atom_id res chain seq x y z
N MET A 1 67.24 -7.89 -19.59
CA MET A 1 66.45 -6.64 -19.54
C MET A 1 65.06 -7.04 -20.02
N THR A 2 64.00 -7.12 -19.23
CA THR A 2 63.60 -6.30 -18.07
C THR A 2 62.62 -7.14 -17.22
N GLN A 3 62.79 -7.09 -15.90
CA GLN A 3 62.01 -7.80 -14.89
C GLN A 3 60.53 -7.36 -14.89
N ARG A 4 59.61 -8.32 -14.73
CA ARG A 4 58.22 -8.06 -14.34
C ARG A 4 58.07 -8.39 -12.86
N ASN A 5 57.84 -7.34 -12.07
CA ASN A 5 57.58 -7.41 -10.63
C ASN A 5 56.20 -8.02 -10.38
N ALA A 6 56.17 -9.11 -9.61
CA ALA A 6 54.97 -9.62 -8.95
C ALA A 6 54.85 -8.93 -7.59
N ALA A 7 53.85 -8.06 -7.42
CA ALA A 7 53.49 -7.51 -6.13
C ALA A 7 52.33 -8.35 -5.56
N LEU A 8 52.67 -9.15 -4.56
CA LEU A 8 51.76 -9.97 -3.76
C LEU A 8 51.14 -9.05 -2.70
N VAL A 9 49.85 -8.71 -2.82
CA VAL A 9 49.11 -7.98 -1.78
C VAL A 9 48.53 -8.99 -0.80
N LEU A 10 49.13 -9.01 0.38
CA LEU A 10 48.76 -9.82 1.53
C LEU A 10 47.58 -9.14 2.25
N ALA A 11 46.36 -9.64 2.06
CA ALA A 11 45.19 -9.20 2.82
C ALA A 11 45.24 -9.82 4.22
N LEU A 12 45.51 -8.99 5.24
CA LEU A 12 45.39 -9.37 6.65
C LEU A 12 43.91 -9.59 7.00
N LEU A 13 43.57 -10.83 7.36
CA LEU A 13 42.35 -11.18 8.07
C LEU A 13 42.49 -10.75 9.54
N LEU A 14 41.74 -9.72 9.94
CA LEU A 14 41.51 -9.40 11.35
C LEU A 14 40.21 -10.08 11.80
N PRO A 15 40.19 -10.82 12.93
CA PRO A 15 38.95 -11.31 13.50
C PRO A 15 38.21 -10.15 14.19
N LEU A 16 37.01 -9.85 13.73
CA LEU A 16 36.04 -9.02 14.45
C LEU A 16 35.52 -9.83 15.64
N THR A 17 36.11 -9.62 16.82
CA THR A 17 35.49 -9.95 18.10
C THR A 17 34.34 -9.00 18.36
N VAL A 18 33.10 -9.49 18.24
CA VAL A 18 31.92 -8.81 18.80
C VAL A 18 31.89 -9.10 20.30
N ALA A 19 32.16 -8.07 21.09
CA ALA A 19 31.89 -8.09 22.52
C ALA A 19 30.38 -7.92 22.73
N ALA A 20 29.73 -8.93 23.29
CA ALA A 20 28.40 -8.83 23.87
C ALA A 20 28.55 -8.56 25.38
N GLN A 21 28.09 -7.39 25.82
CA GLN A 21 27.86 -6.93 27.20
C GLN A 21 27.40 -5.47 27.04
N GLY A 22 26.30 -4.97 27.60
CA GLY A 22 25.30 -5.46 28.53
C GLY A 22 24.45 -4.24 28.92
N ASP A 23 23.27 -4.52 29.44
CA ASP A 23 22.48 -3.68 30.35
C ASP A 23 21.95 -2.31 29.89
N GLY A 24 20.62 -2.24 29.88
CA GLY A 24 19.93 -1.11 30.50
C GLY A 24 19.44 -0.02 29.57
N CYS A 25 18.39 -0.29 28.80
CA CYS A 25 17.49 0.77 28.35
C CYS A 25 16.56 1.17 29.51
N SER A 26 17.12 1.86 30.51
CA SER A 26 16.40 2.81 31.34
C SER A 26 16.70 4.19 30.78
N GLY A 27 16.05 4.52 29.67
CA GLY A 27 16.03 5.85 29.07
C GLY A 27 14.70 6.51 29.38
N THR A 28 14.72 7.42 30.35
CA THR A 28 13.66 8.38 30.65
C THR A 28 13.10 9.04 29.40
N GLN A 29 11.77 9.07 29.27
CA GLN A 29 11.05 10.00 28.38
C GLN A 29 11.60 11.42 28.56
N PRO A 30 11.77 12.16 27.45
CA PRO A 30 11.02 13.40 27.31
C PRO A 30 10.62 13.58 25.82
N ILE A 31 9.54 14.25 25.40
CA ILE A 31 8.78 15.37 25.90
C ILE A 31 7.35 15.10 25.41
N GLY A 32 6.34 15.25 26.27
CA GLY A 32 4.97 15.30 25.79
C GLY A 32 4.83 16.48 24.83
N SER A 33 4.72 16.19 23.53
CA SER A 33 3.99 17.06 22.64
C SER A 33 2.57 17.09 23.21
N ASN A 34 2.14 18.27 23.68
CA ASN A 34 0.71 18.54 23.90
C ASN A 34 -0.01 18.67 22.54
N GLU A 35 0.36 17.85 21.55
CA GLU A 35 -0.52 17.65 20.42
C GLU A 35 -1.64 16.76 20.93
N PRO A 36 -2.92 17.14 20.70
CA PRO A 36 -4.01 16.23 20.96
C PRO A 36 -3.70 14.91 20.27
N ASP A 37 -3.99 13.79 20.94
CA ASP A 37 -3.99 12.48 20.27
C ASP A 37 -4.71 12.66 18.92
N PRO A 38 -4.12 12.20 17.81
CA PRO A 38 -4.68 12.45 16.49
C PRO A 38 -6.12 11.99 16.47
N VAL A 39 -7.04 12.97 16.39
CA VAL A 39 -8.47 12.71 16.45
C VAL A 39 -8.86 12.11 15.11
N ASN A 40 -9.12 10.82 15.10
CA ASN A 40 -9.77 10.18 13.99
C ASN A 40 -11.16 10.84 13.82
N PRO A 41 -11.43 11.56 12.71
CA PRO A 41 -12.64 12.35 12.57
C PRO A 41 -13.91 11.50 12.58
N THR A 42 -13.79 10.18 12.37
CA THR A 42 -14.93 9.26 12.39
C THR A 42 -15.09 8.51 13.72
N GLY A 43 -14.15 8.65 14.66
CA GLY A 43 -14.29 8.19 16.06
C GLY A 43 -13.16 7.29 16.58
N ASP A 44 -13.38 6.64 17.74
CA ASP A 44 -12.37 5.85 18.45
C ASP A 44 -12.55 4.32 18.28
N CYS A 45 -12.91 3.87 17.07
CA CYS A 45 -13.05 2.45 16.80
C CYS A 45 -11.71 1.71 16.95
N GLN A 46 -11.79 0.51 17.51
CA GLN A 46 -10.60 -0.32 17.70
C GLN A 46 -10.34 -1.11 16.41
N PRO A 47 -9.12 -1.06 15.85
CA PRO A 47 -8.79 -1.85 14.68
C PRO A 47 -8.92 -3.35 14.95
N THR A 48 -9.57 -4.09 14.04
CA THR A 48 -9.56 -5.55 14.03
C THR A 48 -8.29 -6.04 13.36
N GLY A 49 -7.16 -5.94 14.06
CA GLY A 49 -5.84 -6.31 13.55
C GLY A 49 -4.89 -5.11 13.49
N ASN A 50 -3.94 -5.16 12.57
CA ASN A 50 -2.84 -4.21 12.46
C ASN A 50 -2.75 -3.55 11.07
N GLY A 51 -3.76 -3.77 10.22
CA GLY A 51 -3.84 -3.16 8.89
C GLY A 51 -2.77 -3.63 7.92
N TRP A 52 -2.00 -4.68 8.21
CA TRP A 52 -0.98 -5.18 7.30
C TRP A 52 -1.58 -5.71 6.01
N LEU A 53 -1.07 -5.20 4.88
CA LEU A 53 -1.33 -5.73 3.55
C LEU A 53 -0.24 -6.73 3.19
N GLN A 54 -0.63 -7.95 2.86
CA GLN A 54 0.30 -8.97 2.42
C GLN A 54 1.03 -8.49 1.14
N CYS A 55 2.35 -8.71 1.08
CA CYS A 55 3.23 -8.33 -0.03
C CYS A 55 3.57 -6.83 -0.15
N TYR A 56 3.01 -5.96 0.71
CA TYR A 56 3.41 -4.55 0.83
C TYR A 56 4.45 -4.32 1.95
N MET A 57 5.16 -5.36 2.38
CA MET A 57 6.12 -5.32 3.49
C MET A 57 7.47 -4.63 3.16
N PHE A 58 7.73 -4.24 1.91
CA PHE A 58 9.12 -4.06 1.47
C PHE A 58 9.75 -2.68 1.66
N THR A 59 9.04 -1.63 2.08
CA THR A 59 9.65 -0.29 2.05
C THR A 59 9.57 0.52 3.33
N TYR A 60 8.69 0.21 4.30
CA TYR A 60 8.55 1.06 5.49
C TYR A 60 8.29 0.25 6.76
N ASP A 61 9.38 -0.11 7.45
CA ASP A 61 9.41 -0.56 8.84
C ASP A 61 9.05 0.58 9.82
N ALA A 62 8.16 1.51 9.45
CA ALA A 62 7.94 2.75 10.20
C ALA A 62 7.18 2.55 11.52
N GLY A 63 6.77 1.32 11.87
CA GLY A 63 6.15 1.03 13.16
C GLY A 63 4.84 1.77 13.40
N GLY A 64 4.16 2.19 12.32
CA GLY A 64 2.94 2.97 12.41
C GLY A 64 1.76 2.16 12.97
N GLN A 65 0.89 2.84 13.70
CA GLN A 65 -0.37 2.28 14.19
C GLN A 65 -1.44 2.45 13.13
N TRP A 66 -2.09 1.34 12.72
CA TRP A 66 -3.23 1.41 11.83
C TRP A 66 -4.38 2.21 12.48
N LEU A 67 -4.86 3.21 11.76
CA LEU A 67 -6.02 4.02 12.08
C LEU A 67 -7.18 3.65 11.13
N PRO A 68 -8.15 2.84 11.55
CA PRO A 68 -9.32 2.50 10.74
C PRO A 68 -10.28 3.70 10.62
N ASP A 69 -10.96 3.82 9.47
CA ASP A 69 -12.18 4.64 9.42
C ASP A 69 -13.27 3.89 10.22
N CYS A 70 -13.88 4.58 11.18
CA CYS A 70 -14.93 4.04 12.05
C CYS A 70 -16.33 4.10 11.44
N ASP A 71 -16.49 4.80 10.33
CA ASP A 71 -17.69 4.83 9.51
C ASP A 71 -17.31 4.58 8.04
N PRO A 72 -16.66 3.44 7.72
CA PRO A 72 -16.11 3.24 6.39
C PRO A 72 -17.25 3.10 5.36
N PRO A 73 -17.10 3.67 4.15
CA PRO A 73 -18.09 3.53 3.09
C PRO A 73 -18.07 2.13 2.44
N LEU A 74 -17.12 1.27 2.82
CA LEU A 74 -16.91 -0.08 2.30
C LEU A 74 -16.96 -1.09 3.44
N ASP A 75 -17.31 -2.34 3.13
CA ASP A 75 -17.27 -3.44 4.10
C ASP A 75 -15.82 -3.79 4.52
N HIS A 76 -14.85 -3.50 3.66
CA HIS A 76 -13.42 -3.71 3.91
C HIS A 76 -12.59 -2.50 3.47
N ALA A 77 -11.54 -2.16 4.23
CA ALA A 77 -10.66 -1.04 3.91
C ALA A 77 -9.59 -1.43 2.88
N TYR A 78 -9.72 -0.91 1.65
CA TYR A 78 -8.72 -1.07 0.59
C TYR A 78 -7.45 -0.25 0.88
N TRP A 79 -7.57 1.09 0.94
CA TRP A 79 -6.54 1.96 1.52
C TRP A 79 -6.63 2.00 3.05
N ARG A 80 -5.47 1.95 3.70
CA ARG A 80 -5.31 1.91 5.16
C ARG A 80 -4.33 2.99 5.60
N VAL A 81 -4.75 3.79 6.57
CA VAL A 81 -3.94 4.87 7.15
C VAL A 81 -3.13 4.33 8.32
N HIS A 82 -1.85 4.65 8.38
CA HIS A 82 -0.97 4.28 9.48
C HIS A 82 -0.33 5.55 10.05
N ASP A 83 -0.52 5.78 11.35
CA ASP A 83 0.03 6.91 12.07
C ASP A 83 1.39 6.56 12.69
N THR A 84 2.38 7.42 12.46
CA THR A 84 3.76 7.28 12.92
C THR A 84 4.06 8.17 14.14
N GLY A 85 3.12 9.02 14.56
CA GLY A 85 3.30 10.06 15.57
C GLY A 85 3.97 11.33 15.03
N ALA A 86 4.55 11.31 13.83
CA ALA A 86 5.06 12.48 13.12
C ALA A 86 4.22 12.87 11.89
N GLY A 87 3.21 12.06 11.58
CA GLY A 87 2.41 12.10 10.36
C GLY A 87 1.83 10.72 10.06
N ALA A 88 1.17 10.58 8.92
CA ALA A 88 0.54 9.37 8.49
C ALA A 88 0.95 9.00 7.06
N TYR A 89 0.99 7.70 6.78
CA TYR A 89 1.13 7.17 5.44
C TYR A 89 -0.05 6.28 5.08
N VAL A 90 -0.33 6.14 3.79
CA VAL A 90 -1.41 5.31 3.26
C VAL A 90 -0.84 4.08 2.55
N ARG A 91 -1.51 2.93 2.73
CA ARG A 91 -1.21 1.67 2.05
C ARG A 91 -2.45 1.07 1.38
N PRO A 92 -2.39 0.62 0.11
CA PRO A 92 -1.24 0.71 -0.80
C PRO A 92 -0.84 2.18 -1.06
N PRO A 93 0.43 2.47 -1.41
CA PRO A 93 0.87 3.84 -1.67
C PRO A 93 -0.01 4.53 -2.72
N LEU A 94 -0.31 5.81 -2.49
CA LEU A 94 -1.15 6.60 -3.39
C LEU A 94 -0.47 6.81 -4.76
N GLU A 95 0.86 6.74 -4.81
CA GLU A 95 1.72 7.00 -5.97
C GLU A 95 1.60 5.99 -7.11
N ALA A 96 0.87 4.89 -6.92
CA ALA A 96 0.64 3.87 -7.94
C ALA A 96 -0.81 3.84 -8.47
N THR A 97 -1.64 4.83 -8.14
CA THR A 97 -3.08 4.81 -8.49
C THR A 97 -3.42 5.53 -9.80
N GLY A 98 -2.42 6.08 -10.51
CA GLY A 98 -2.59 6.58 -11.88
C GLY A 98 -3.83 7.45 -12.06
N ILE A 99 -3.79 8.70 -11.59
CA ILE A 99 -4.83 9.71 -11.91
C ILE A 99 -6.18 9.38 -11.21
N THR A 100 -6.14 9.38 -9.88
CA THR A 100 -7.22 9.63 -8.91
C THR A 100 -8.65 9.77 -9.47
N PHE A 101 -9.42 8.68 -9.55
CA PHE A 101 -10.90 8.58 -9.63
C PHE A 101 -11.72 9.80 -10.16
N GLY A 102 -11.19 10.54 -11.15
CA GLY A 102 -11.68 11.86 -11.54
C GLY A 102 -11.73 12.94 -10.42
N ILE A 103 -11.04 12.76 -9.28
CA ILE A 103 -11.11 13.69 -8.13
C ILE A 103 -10.48 15.04 -8.49
N CYS A 104 -9.28 15.04 -9.06
CA CYS A 104 -8.53 16.26 -9.35
C CYS A 104 -9.14 17.11 -10.48
N ASP A 105 -9.97 16.50 -11.33
CA ASP A 105 -10.75 17.17 -12.37
C ASP A 105 -12.23 17.36 -11.98
N GLY A 106 -12.56 17.09 -10.71
CA GLY A 106 -13.92 17.11 -10.18
C GLY A 106 -14.46 18.51 -9.88
N ASN A 107 -15.75 18.56 -9.51
CA ASN A 107 -16.43 19.81 -9.14
C ASN A 107 -16.44 20.09 -7.63
N ASP A 108 -15.96 19.15 -6.81
CA ASP A 108 -15.86 19.31 -5.36
C ASP A 108 -14.59 20.09 -5.02
N ALA A 109 -14.72 21.41 -4.90
CA ALA A 109 -13.59 22.32 -4.72
C ALA A 109 -12.79 22.02 -3.43
N ASP A 110 -13.45 21.56 -2.37
CA ASP A 110 -12.79 21.27 -1.11
C ASP A 110 -11.96 19.99 -1.24
N LEU A 111 -12.50 18.96 -1.90
CA LEU A 111 -11.78 17.72 -2.16
C LEU A 111 -10.62 17.89 -3.15
N VAL A 112 -10.84 18.67 -4.22
CA VAL A 112 -9.77 19.03 -5.16
C VAL A 112 -8.65 19.77 -4.43
N SER A 113 -8.99 20.74 -3.58
CA SER A 113 -8.01 21.50 -2.80
C SER A 113 -7.23 20.62 -1.83
N LEU A 114 -7.88 19.63 -1.19
CA LEU A 114 -7.24 18.68 -0.29
C LEU A 114 -6.22 17.82 -1.02
N PHE A 115 -6.58 17.28 -2.18
CA PHE A 115 -5.70 16.43 -2.99
C PHE A 115 -4.54 17.23 -3.58
N ASP A 116 -4.79 18.45 -4.08
CA ASP A 116 -3.74 19.31 -4.63
C ASP A 116 -2.75 19.77 -3.56
N SER A 117 -3.24 20.14 -2.37
CA SER A 117 -2.38 20.54 -1.23
C SER A 117 -1.46 19.43 -0.74
N ASN A 118 -1.84 18.17 -0.98
CA ASN A 118 -1.05 16.99 -0.64
C ASN A 118 -0.34 16.38 -1.87
N HIS A 119 -0.18 17.16 -2.96
CA HIS A 119 0.53 16.78 -4.19
C HIS A 119 -0.07 15.59 -4.97
N LEU A 120 -1.28 15.13 -4.62
CA LEU A 120 -1.93 13.96 -5.24
C LEU A 120 -2.55 14.24 -6.62
N CYS A 121 -2.60 15.51 -7.03
CA CYS A 121 -3.06 15.91 -8.36
C CYS A 121 -1.92 16.08 -9.39
N GLN A 122 -0.68 15.79 -8.99
CA GLN A 122 0.46 15.88 -9.89
C GLN A 122 0.67 14.57 -10.66
N PRO A 123 0.87 14.61 -11.99
CA PRO A 123 1.10 13.41 -12.80
C PRO A 123 2.47 12.78 -12.55
N THR A 124 3.38 13.49 -11.91
CA THR A 124 4.73 13.01 -11.56
C THR A 124 5.16 13.74 -10.31
N LEU A 125 5.69 12.99 -9.34
CA LEU A 125 6.21 13.53 -8.09
C LEU A 125 7.74 13.63 -8.17
N SER A 126 8.29 14.76 -7.74
CA SER A 126 9.68 14.83 -7.33
C SER A 126 9.92 14.02 -6.06
N GLU A 127 11.18 13.72 -5.74
CA GLU A 127 11.53 12.97 -4.52
C GLU A 127 10.98 13.64 -3.24
N THR A 128 10.99 14.98 -3.18
CA THR A 128 10.41 15.73 -2.06
C THR A 128 8.89 15.62 -1.99
N GLU A 129 8.22 15.62 -3.15
CA GLU A 129 6.75 15.50 -3.20
C GLU A 129 6.31 14.07 -2.88
N ALA A 130 7.11 13.08 -3.28
CA ALA A 130 6.88 11.70 -2.91
C ALA A 130 7.02 11.49 -1.39
N ASP A 131 8.08 12.05 -0.79
CA ASP A 131 8.25 12.06 0.67
C ASP A 131 7.07 12.74 1.39
N ALA A 132 6.52 13.83 0.82
CA ALA A 132 5.36 14.51 1.39
C ALA A 132 4.07 13.66 1.34
N VAL A 133 3.84 12.91 0.25
CA VAL A 133 2.71 11.97 0.13
C VAL A 133 2.82 10.80 1.12
N GLU A 134 4.03 10.50 1.58
CA GLU A 134 4.29 9.49 2.59
C GLU A 134 4.26 10.03 4.03
N HIS A 135 4.12 11.35 4.22
CA HIS A 135 4.08 12.01 5.54
C HIS A 135 2.91 13.00 5.64
N LEU A 136 1.70 12.52 5.37
CA LEU A 136 0.47 13.30 5.41
C LEU A 136 0.10 13.68 6.86
N ALA A 137 -0.67 14.76 7.04
CA ALA A 137 -1.38 14.95 8.29
C ALA A 137 -2.39 13.81 8.49
N VAL A 138 -2.58 13.31 9.72
CA VAL A 138 -3.51 12.19 9.99
C VAL A 138 -4.93 12.49 9.51
N ALA A 139 -5.43 13.70 9.77
CA ALA A 139 -6.76 14.12 9.34
C ALA A 139 -6.90 14.11 7.80
N ASP A 140 -5.88 14.61 7.10
CA ASP A 140 -5.85 14.63 5.64
C ASP A 140 -5.78 13.20 5.09
N ALA A 141 -4.93 12.34 5.65
CA ALA A 141 -4.84 10.94 5.24
C ALA A 141 -6.19 10.22 5.36
N LEU A 142 -6.91 10.40 6.47
CA LEU A 142 -8.23 9.80 6.69
C LEU A 142 -9.28 10.35 5.71
N ALA A 143 -9.29 11.67 5.49
CA ALA A 143 -10.20 12.31 4.53
C ALA A 143 -9.92 11.87 3.08
N ILE A 144 -8.64 11.80 2.69
CA ILE A 144 -8.20 11.30 1.38
C ILE A 144 -8.63 9.84 1.20
N THR A 145 -8.34 8.95 2.16
CA THR A 145 -8.71 7.53 2.03
C THR A 145 -10.21 7.33 1.96
N ARG A 146 -10.99 8.07 2.75
CA ARG A 146 -12.45 8.01 2.68
C ARG A 146 -12.95 8.40 1.30
N ALA A 147 -12.47 9.52 0.75
CA ALA A 147 -12.88 9.98 -0.57
C ALA A 147 -12.49 9.01 -1.70
N LEU A 148 -11.36 8.31 -1.55
CA LEU A 148 -10.96 7.23 -2.45
C LEU A 148 -11.88 6.01 -2.30
N HIS A 149 -12.21 5.59 -1.08
CA HIS A 149 -13.12 4.47 -0.84
C HIS A 149 -14.53 4.74 -1.36
N GLU A 150 -15.06 5.96 -1.21
CA GLU A 150 -16.36 6.37 -1.77
C GLU A 150 -16.43 6.28 -3.30
N ARG A 151 -15.28 6.24 -3.98
CA ARG A 151 -15.16 6.17 -5.44
C ARG A 151 -14.54 4.86 -5.92
N LEU A 152 -14.18 3.97 -4.99
CA LEU A 152 -13.54 2.71 -5.33
C LEU A 152 -14.50 1.89 -6.19
N ARG A 153 -13.99 1.42 -7.31
CA ARG A 153 -14.66 0.44 -8.15
C ARG A 153 -13.63 -0.39 -8.85
N PHE A 154 -13.78 -1.71 -8.78
CA PHE A 154 -12.97 -2.64 -9.54
C PHE A 154 -13.55 -2.80 -10.94
N GLU A 155 -12.70 -2.72 -11.95
CA GLU A 155 -13.06 -2.86 -13.36
C GLU A 155 -12.05 -3.77 -14.06
N GLY A 156 -12.56 -4.64 -14.94
CA GLY A 156 -11.72 -5.40 -15.86
C GLY A 156 -11.24 -4.49 -16.98
N VAL A 157 -9.93 -4.33 -17.11
CA VAL A 157 -9.29 -3.47 -18.12
C VAL A 157 -8.33 -4.29 -18.97
N GLN A 158 -8.16 -3.87 -20.23
CA GLN A 158 -7.19 -4.46 -21.14
C GLN A 158 -5.96 -3.57 -21.24
N ASP A 159 -4.77 -4.15 -21.09
CA ASP A 159 -3.52 -3.46 -21.36
C ASP A 159 -3.37 -3.33 -22.87
N GLU A 160 -3.35 -2.11 -23.38
CA GLU A 160 -3.24 -1.84 -24.82
C GLU A 160 -1.95 -2.40 -25.44
N SER A 161 -0.90 -2.57 -24.64
CA SER A 161 0.42 -3.01 -25.10
C SER A 161 0.57 -4.54 -25.13
N SER A 162 0.05 -5.24 -24.12
CA SER A 162 0.16 -6.70 -24.00
C SER A 162 -1.10 -7.44 -24.48
N LEU A 163 -2.21 -6.71 -24.65
CA LEU A 163 -3.56 -7.25 -24.91
C LEU A 163 -4.08 -8.17 -23.79
N GLU A 164 -3.39 -8.22 -22.65
CA GLU A 164 -3.82 -8.99 -21.49
C GLU A 164 -4.90 -8.25 -20.71
N TRP A 165 -5.82 -9.00 -20.11
CA TRP A 165 -6.83 -8.44 -19.22
C TRP A 165 -6.41 -8.56 -17.77
N PHE A 166 -6.72 -7.54 -16.99
CA PHE A 166 -6.44 -7.45 -15.57
C PHE A 166 -7.53 -6.62 -14.87
N VAL A 167 -7.45 -6.49 -13.55
CA VAL A 167 -8.42 -5.72 -12.75
C VAL A 167 -7.75 -4.47 -12.17
N GLU A 168 -8.40 -3.33 -12.33
CA GLU A 168 -8.02 -2.04 -11.72
C GLU A 168 -9.08 -1.53 -10.74
N PRO A 169 -8.68 -0.91 -9.61
CA PRO A 169 -7.31 -0.85 -9.12
C PRO A 169 -6.82 -2.26 -8.74
N ARG A 170 -5.50 -2.44 -8.69
CA ARG A 170 -4.89 -3.77 -8.49
C ARG A 170 -5.37 -4.40 -7.15
N PRO A 171 -6.08 -5.53 -7.17
CA PRO A 171 -6.62 -6.11 -5.93
C PRO A 171 -5.52 -6.53 -4.95
N GLN A 172 -5.82 -6.42 -3.65
CA GLN A 172 -4.86 -6.83 -2.62
C GLN A 172 -4.82 -8.35 -2.51
N VAL A 173 -3.66 -8.86 -2.09
CA VAL A 173 -3.39 -10.30 -2.05
C VAL A 173 -4.31 -11.04 -1.09
N GLU A 174 -4.61 -10.45 0.06
CA GLU A 174 -5.58 -11.01 1.00
C GLU A 174 -7.00 -11.05 0.45
N ASP A 175 -7.46 -9.99 -0.21
CA ASP A 175 -8.82 -9.93 -0.77
C ASP A 175 -8.99 -10.97 -1.87
N LEU A 176 -7.96 -11.14 -2.70
CA LEU A 176 -7.94 -12.21 -3.70
C LEU A 176 -8.11 -13.57 -3.04
N LYS A 177 -7.55 -13.84 -1.86
CA LYS A 177 -7.75 -15.14 -1.19
C LYS A 177 -9.18 -15.35 -0.70
N GLU A 178 -9.85 -14.29 -0.28
CA GLU A 178 -11.24 -14.34 0.16
C GLU A 178 -12.19 -14.51 -1.03
N VAL A 179 -11.95 -13.78 -2.11
CA VAL A 179 -12.76 -13.84 -3.34
C VAL A 179 -12.49 -15.11 -4.15
N CYS A 180 -11.25 -15.58 -4.17
CA CYS A 180 -10.85 -16.83 -4.80
C CYS A 180 -11.30 -18.04 -3.97
N ASN A 181 -12.57 -18.42 -4.05
CA ASN A 181 -13.03 -19.66 -3.43
C ASN A 181 -12.57 -20.88 -4.25
N PRO A 182 -11.67 -21.75 -3.73
CA PRO A 182 -11.23 -22.95 -4.43
C PRO A 182 -12.42 -23.90 -4.63
N GLY A 183 -12.87 -24.05 -5.89
CA GLY A 183 -14.00 -24.89 -6.26
C GLY A 183 -15.18 -24.14 -6.88
N SER A 184 -15.13 -22.81 -6.97
CA SER A 184 -16.05 -22.05 -7.83
C SER A 184 -15.71 -22.28 -9.31
N SER A 185 -16.72 -22.37 -10.17
CA SER A 185 -16.55 -22.53 -11.62
C SER A 185 -16.28 -21.20 -12.33
N SER A 186 -15.65 -20.24 -11.65
CA SER A 186 -15.42 -18.93 -12.23
C SER A 186 -14.41 -19.01 -13.37
N SER A 187 -14.58 -18.13 -14.36
CA SER A 187 -13.66 -17.98 -15.50
C SER A 187 -12.21 -17.67 -15.05
N PHE A 188 -12.04 -17.12 -13.85
CA PHE A 188 -10.75 -16.76 -13.25
C PHE A 188 -10.21 -17.79 -12.23
N ALA A 189 -10.84 -18.95 -12.04
CA ALA A 189 -10.46 -19.94 -11.03
C ALA A 189 -9.00 -20.43 -11.17
N GLN A 190 -8.51 -20.61 -12.41
CA GLN A 190 -7.12 -21.01 -12.65
C GLN A 190 -6.12 -19.89 -12.33
N ALA A 191 -6.49 -18.63 -12.56
CA ALA A 191 -5.68 -17.48 -12.17
C ALA A 191 -5.61 -17.36 -10.64
N CYS A 192 -6.73 -17.59 -9.95
CA CYS A 192 -6.80 -17.73 -8.49
C CYS A 192 -5.89 -18.82 -7.94
N GLU A 193 -5.92 -20.04 -8.51
CA GLU A 193 -5.05 -21.13 -8.07
C GLU A 193 -3.57 -20.78 -8.24
N ASN A 194 -3.20 -20.20 -9.39
CA ASN A 194 -1.82 -19.75 -9.63
C ASN A 194 -1.38 -18.71 -8.61
N PHE A 195 -2.28 -17.80 -8.25
CA PHE A 195 -2.03 -16.73 -7.29
C PHE A 195 -1.84 -17.26 -5.86
N VAL A 196 -2.80 -18.04 -5.35
CA VAL A 196 -2.77 -18.63 -4.00
C VAL A 196 -1.50 -19.46 -3.81
N ASN A 197 -1.08 -20.20 -4.84
CA ASN A 197 0.10 -21.06 -4.78
C ASN A 197 1.44 -20.31 -4.85
N ARG A 198 1.50 -19.12 -5.45
CA ARG A 198 2.74 -18.34 -5.61
C ARG A 198 2.98 -17.33 -4.48
N GLY A 199 1.93 -16.89 -3.80
CA GLY A 199 2.03 -15.88 -2.73
C GLY A 199 2.75 -14.60 -3.20
N CYS A 200 3.50 -13.95 -2.31
CA CYS A 200 4.19 -12.70 -2.63
C CYS A 200 5.32 -12.81 -3.66
N ALA A 201 5.89 -14.00 -3.84
CA ALA A 201 6.88 -14.23 -4.88
C ALA A 201 6.26 -14.15 -6.30
N GLY A 202 4.92 -14.24 -6.38
CA GLY A 202 4.16 -14.10 -7.61
C GLY A 202 3.62 -12.71 -7.89
N ALA A 203 3.77 -11.71 -7.01
CA ALA A 203 3.11 -10.39 -7.09
C ALA A 203 3.93 -9.29 -7.84
N GLY A 204 4.66 -9.63 -8.92
CA GLY A 204 5.47 -8.75 -9.81
C GLY A 204 4.75 -7.55 -10.50
N PRO A 205 4.61 -7.45 -11.84
CA PRO A 205 3.45 -6.80 -12.51
C PRO A 205 2.44 -7.72 -13.27
N ASP A 206 2.78 -8.99 -13.56
CA ASP A 206 2.08 -9.86 -14.55
C ASP A 206 1.35 -11.13 -13.99
N TYR A 207 0.64 -11.10 -12.86
CA TYR A 207 0.27 -12.35 -12.11
C TYR A 207 -1.10 -12.92 -12.42
N LEU A 208 -2.02 -12.08 -12.86
CA LEU A 208 -3.38 -12.44 -13.20
C LEU A 208 -3.54 -12.13 -14.68
N SER A 209 -2.91 -12.96 -15.53
CA SER A 209 -3.26 -12.97 -16.96
C SER A 209 -4.66 -13.56 -17.04
N LEU A 210 -5.64 -12.68 -17.26
CA LEU A 210 -7.05 -13.03 -17.38
C LEU A 210 -7.46 -12.89 -18.86
N ASP A 211 -8.52 -13.58 -19.23
CA ASP A 211 -9.31 -13.17 -20.39
C ASP A 211 -10.33 -12.11 -19.97
N GLU A 212 -11.04 -11.55 -20.94
CA GLU A 212 -12.04 -10.49 -20.72
C GLU A 212 -13.10 -10.91 -19.69
N ALA A 213 -13.60 -12.15 -19.81
CA ALA A 213 -14.60 -12.69 -18.88
C ALA A 213 -14.02 -12.88 -17.47
N GLY A 214 -12.80 -13.38 -17.36
CA GLY A 214 -12.07 -13.55 -16.10
C GLY A 214 -11.86 -12.23 -15.36
N ALA A 215 -11.48 -11.17 -16.07
CA ALA A 215 -11.31 -9.85 -15.49
C ALA A 215 -12.65 -9.24 -15.04
N ALA A 216 -13.69 -9.36 -15.85
CA ALA A 216 -15.02 -8.87 -15.50
C ALA A 216 -15.61 -9.61 -14.28
N ASP A 217 -15.57 -10.94 -14.26
CA ASP A 217 -16.09 -11.76 -13.18
C ASP A 217 -15.30 -11.53 -11.87
N LEU A 218 -13.97 -11.36 -11.95
CA LEU A 218 -13.15 -11.04 -10.78
C LEU A 218 -13.44 -9.64 -10.24
N ALA A 219 -13.57 -8.64 -11.12
CA ALA A 219 -13.94 -7.29 -10.73
C ALA A 219 -15.32 -7.26 -10.04
N GLU A 220 -16.31 -7.97 -10.57
CA GLU A 220 -17.62 -8.10 -9.94
C GLU A 220 -17.51 -8.73 -8.54
N ALA A 221 -16.78 -9.83 -8.40
CA ALA A 221 -16.62 -10.51 -7.14
C ALA A 221 -15.87 -9.66 -6.09
N LEU A 222 -14.89 -8.85 -6.51
CA LEU A 222 -14.21 -7.87 -5.65
C LEU A 222 -15.15 -6.73 -5.24
N ASN A 223 -15.94 -6.18 -6.16
CA ASN A 223 -16.94 -5.16 -5.83
C ASN A 223 -17.94 -5.69 -4.78
N GLN A 224 -18.42 -6.93 -4.94
CA GLN A 224 -19.28 -7.58 -3.95
C GLN A 224 -18.58 -7.78 -2.59
N TYR A 225 -17.32 -8.22 -2.59
CA TYR A 225 -16.54 -8.36 -1.35
C TYR A 225 -16.40 -7.03 -0.63
N TYR A 226 -16.18 -5.93 -1.34
CA TYR A 226 -16.03 -4.59 -0.77
C TYR A 226 -17.35 -3.87 -0.44
N GLY A 227 -18.51 -4.45 -0.76
CA GLY A 227 -19.82 -3.81 -0.56
C GLY A 227 -20.12 -2.69 -1.56
N ILE A 228 -19.54 -2.72 -2.76
CA ILE A 228 -19.71 -1.72 -3.82
C ILE A 228 -20.88 -2.14 -4.71
N GLU A 229 -21.91 -1.28 -4.82
CA GLU A 229 -23.12 -1.50 -5.65
C GLU A 229 -23.00 -0.95 -7.08
#